data_AF-A0A1G7W6R3-F1
#
_entry.id   AF-A0A1G7W6R3-F1
#
_cell.length_a   1.000
_cell.length_b   1.000
_cell.length_c   1.000
_cell.angle_alpha   90.00
_cell.angle_beta   90.00
_cell.angle_gamma   90.00
#
_symmetry.space_group_name_H-M   'P 1'
#
loop_
_entity.id
_entity.type
_entity.pdbx_description
1 polymer ?
#
loop_
_entity_poly.entity_id
_entity_poly.type
_entity_poly.pdbx_seq_one_letter_code
_entity_poly.pdbx_strand_id
1 'polypeptide(L)'
;MMNRLLTIVMMSGLSLGAWAQAFDNLPDPIEDVNKVVDNTPDSIAKALMSRPKPGSTRKGSQPVMFLVGNSTMRNGTLGNGNNGQWGWGYYFPKYFDADKIAVENQALGGMSTRTFYTDLWPAIRQALKPGDWVVVSIGHNDNGEFFDQKRARAVIPGVDPDTCYIGFNQRTQKQDTVYSYGTYLRKYIREIRAKGANPILMSLTPRNAYDEKTGKIVRKPQTEWAAYIAAVEGVPFIDLNEISGRKLDSFSRWKVDYHFLGDKIHTSKFGAELNAYSAYMGIVNSRDPKLKALMKFMKIPQKTIWNVDRLSGKPVVFFTGDSTVKNADKDDDGMWGWASQASTVFDENKIQLVNAARAGRSTRSFIREGLWDAVYNALQPGDFVTIQFGHNDICPITDAKARGVIAESKDTLHVYRLDNGTYEVVYSFGWYLKKMIDDCREKGATPILVSLTPRNEWPGGKIERRDGSYGKWYREVVEETGVEFVDLHNISADFLDKKFAKKRLSADKEKAKTEVAQIKEKAGAVYFKKDHTHTSKLGAQMNAQSFAKGLKANKSELAKYLKK
;
A
#
# COMPACT_ATOMS: atom_id res chain seq x y z
N MET A 1 23.49 -61.58 34.29
CA MET A 1 22.72 -62.20 33.19
C MET A 1 21.80 -61.16 32.56
N MET A 2 21.83 -61.10 31.22
CA MET A 2 20.85 -60.50 30.30
C MET A 2 20.70 -58.97 30.19
N ASN A 3 21.56 -58.45 29.30
CA ASN A 3 21.27 -57.46 28.26
C ASN A 3 19.82 -57.42 27.75
N ARG A 4 19.29 -56.21 27.53
CA ARG A 4 18.45 -55.91 26.35
C ARG A 4 18.84 -54.56 25.74
N LEU A 5 19.20 -54.65 24.46
CA LEU A 5 19.59 -53.58 23.55
C LEU A 5 18.45 -52.57 23.32
N LEU A 6 18.78 -51.28 23.36
CA LEU A 6 18.06 -50.26 22.61
C LEU A 6 18.66 -50.19 21.20
N THR A 7 17.89 -50.60 20.20
CA THR A 7 18.21 -50.40 18.79
C THR A 7 17.86 -48.97 18.39
N ILE A 8 18.87 -48.12 18.25
CA ILE A 8 18.76 -46.83 17.55
C ILE A 8 18.75 -47.15 16.06
N VAL A 9 17.60 -46.97 15.40
CA VAL A 9 17.54 -46.90 13.94
C VAL A 9 17.87 -45.46 13.54
N MET A 10 19.14 -45.20 13.21
CA MET A 10 19.50 -44.08 12.36
C MET A 10 18.98 -44.39 10.95
N MET A 11 17.96 -43.66 10.49
CA MET A 11 17.67 -43.51 9.06
C MET A 11 17.79 -42.05 8.64
N SER A 12 18.93 -41.77 8.00
CA SER A 12 19.11 -40.92 6.83
C SER A 12 18.45 -39.53 6.81
N GLY A 13 19.12 -38.56 7.43
CA GLY A 13 18.99 -37.12 7.17
C GLY A 13 19.75 -36.67 5.91
N LEU A 14 19.64 -37.41 4.80
CA LEU A 14 20.30 -37.12 3.53
C LEU A 14 19.28 -36.99 2.40
N SER A 15 18.61 -35.85 2.31
CA SER A 15 17.95 -35.42 1.06
C SER A 15 17.60 -33.93 0.98
N LEU A 16 17.68 -33.15 2.07
CA LEU A 16 17.36 -31.72 2.05
C LEU A 16 18.58 -30.80 1.84
N GLY A 17 19.81 -31.25 2.12
CA GLY A 17 21.01 -30.41 2.07
C GLY A 17 21.54 -30.11 0.66
N ALA A 18 21.37 -31.04 -0.30
CA ALA A 18 21.96 -30.91 -1.63
C ALA A 18 21.25 -29.87 -2.53
N TRP A 19 19.99 -29.54 -2.24
CA TRP A 19 19.22 -28.56 -3.03
C TRP A 19 19.50 -27.10 -2.62
N ALA A 20 20.05 -26.86 -1.43
CA ALA A 20 20.26 -25.52 -0.90
C ALA A 20 21.56 -24.86 -1.42
N GLN A 21 22.61 -25.65 -1.70
CA GLN A 21 23.94 -25.12 -2.05
C GLN A 21 24.10 -24.67 -3.51
N ALA A 22 23.17 -25.00 -4.42
CA ALA A 22 23.29 -24.65 -5.84
C ALA A 22 22.77 -23.24 -6.20
N PHE A 23 22.23 -22.47 -5.25
CA PHE A 23 21.45 -21.25 -5.55
C PHE A 23 21.94 -19.96 -4.86
N ASP A 24 23.07 -20.01 -4.14
CA ASP A 24 23.60 -18.82 -3.44
C ASP A 24 24.34 -17.82 -4.34
N ASN A 25 24.50 -18.12 -5.64
CA ASN A 25 25.08 -17.22 -6.64
C ASN A 25 24.10 -16.97 -7.80
N LEU A 26 23.04 -16.18 -7.58
CA LEU A 26 22.18 -15.75 -8.68
C LEU A 26 22.91 -14.72 -9.56
N PRO A 27 22.92 -14.88 -10.90
CA PRO A 27 23.51 -13.91 -11.82
C PRO A 27 22.70 -12.61 -11.87
N ASP A 28 23.35 -11.59 -12.45
CA ASP A 28 22.79 -10.29 -12.77
C ASP A 28 21.37 -10.37 -13.36
N PRO A 29 20.54 -9.38 -13.03
CA PRO A 29 19.14 -9.38 -13.42
C PRO A 29 18.98 -9.20 -14.94
N ILE A 30 18.12 -10.03 -15.54
CA ILE A 30 17.89 -10.07 -16.99
C ILE A 30 16.78 -9.09 -17.37
N GLU A 31 17.06 -8.20 -18.32
CA GLU A 31 16.11 -7.28 -18.92
C GLU A 31 15.03 -8.04 -19.72
N ASP A 32 13.76 -7.66 -19.54
CA ASP A 32 12.64 -8.25 -20.27
C ASP A 32 12.33 -7.51 -21.59
N VAL A 33 11.37 -8.04 -22.36
CA VAL A 33 10.91 -7.45 -23.63
C VAL A 33 10.41 -6.00 -23.50
N ASN A 34 10.00 -5.57 -22.29
CA ASN A 34 9.60 -4.20 -22.00
C ASN A 34 10.74 -3.34 -21.43
N LYS A 35 12.00 -3.77 -21.56
CA LYS A 35 13.18 -3.10 -21.01
C LYS A 35 13.16 -2.93 -19.49
N VAL A 36 12.54 -3.89 -18.78
CA VAL A 36 12.47 -3.89 -17.32
C VAL A 36 13.33 -5.02 -16.72
N VAL A 37 14.11 -4.65 -15.71
CA VAL A 37 15.06 -5.51 -15.00
C VAL A 37 14.50 -5.92 -13.63
N ASP A 38 14.60 -7.20 -13.26
CA ASP A 38 14.20 -7.76 -11.95
C ASP A 38 15.38 -7.75 -10.97
N ASN A 39 15.44 -6.77 -10.07
CA ASN A 39 16.58 -6.61 -9.16
C ASN A 39 16.50 -7.43 -7.87
N THR A 40 15.57 -8.39 -7.75
CA THR A 40 15.31 -9.03 -6.46
C THR A 40 16.32 -10.14 -6.16
N PRO A 41 17.10 -10.04 -5.05
CA PRO A 41 18.00 -11.10 -4.64
C PRO A 41 17.20 -12.21 -3.95
N ASP A 42 17.00 -13.34 -4.63
CA ASP A 42 16.27 -14.48 -4.11
C ASP A 42 17.20 -15.62 -3.73
N SER A 43 17.60 -15.73 -2.45
CA SER A 43 18.16 -17.01 -2.00
C SER A 43 17.02 -18.02 -1.87
N ILE A 44 16.94 -18.95 -2.83
CA ILE A 44 15.84 -19.92 -2.96
C ILE A 44 15.64 -20.72 -1.66
N ALA A 45 16.74 -21.06 -0.97
CA ALA A 45 16.69 -21.76 0.32
C ALA A 45 15.94 -20.97 1.41
N LYS A 46 16.13 -19.65 1.51
CA LYS A 46 15.41 -18.81 2.48
C LYS A 46 13.96 -18.56 2.07
N ALA A 47 13.72 -18.43 0.77
CA ALA A 47 12.38 -18.21 0.22
C ALA A 47 11.49 -19.47 0.25
N LEU A 48 12.09 -20.67 0.26
CA LEU A 48 11.37 -21.94 0.49
C LEU A 48 10.86 -22.08 1.94
N MET A 49 11.59 -21.54 2.93
CA MET A 49 11.21 -21.65 4.35
C MET A 49 9.97 -20.82 4.73
N SER A 50 9.57 -19.85 3.90
CA SER A 50 8.40 -19.00 4.17
C SER A 50 7.10 -19.52 3.55
N ARG A 51 7.17 -20.59 2.74
CA ARG A 51 6.00 -21.20 2.12
C ARG A 51 5.38 -22.28 3.02
N PRO A 52 4.04 -22.34 3.11
CA PRO A 52 3.39 -23.46 3.75
C PRO A 52 3.69 -24.76 2.98
N LYS A 53 3.86 -25.87 3.71
CA LYS A 53 3.95 -27.20 3.09
C LYS A 53 2.65 -27.44 2.29
N PRO A 54 2.71 -27.91 1.02
CA PRO A 54 1.51 -28.08 0.22
C PRO A 54 0.40 -28.87 0.93
N GLY A 55 -0.78 -28.25 1.04
CA GLY A 55 -1.98 -28.79 1.66
C GLY A 55 -2.02 -28.69 3.20
N SER A 56 -1.00 -28.11 3.84
CA SER A 56 -0.93 -28.00 5.30
C SER A 56 -1.94 -27.01 5.88
N THR A 57 -2.49 -26.10 5.07
CA THR A 57 -3.52 -25.15 5.50
C THR A 57 -4.94 -25.74 5.53
N ARG A 58 -5.12 -26.97 5.06
CA ARG A 58 -6.43 -27.63 4.97
C ARG A 58 -7.03 -27.88 6.34
N LYS A 59 -8.29 -27.45 6.52
CA LYS A 59 -9.09 -27.71 7.72
C LYS A 59 -10.15 -28.78 7.42
N GLY A 60 -10.00 -29.98 7.97
CA GLY A 60 -10.96 -31.07 7.78
C GLY A 60 -11.20 -31.42 6.30
N SER A 61 -12.47 -31.42 5.88
CA SER A 61 -12.91 -31.67 4.51
C SER A 61 -12.97 -30.42 3.63
N GLN A 62 -12.58 -29.25 4.14
CA GLN A 62 -12.65 -28.01 3.38
C GLN A 62 -11.71 -28.02 2.18
N PRO A 63 -12.10 -27.41 1.04
CA PRO A 63 -11.21 -27.21 -0.08
C PRO A 63 -10.06 -26.27 0.27
N VAL A 64 -8.98 -26.38 -0.49
CA VAL A 64 -7.85 -25.44 -0.48
C VAL A 64 -7.76 -24.79 -1.86
N MET A 65 -7.54 -23.49 -1.89
CA MET A 65 -7.10 -22.76 -3.07
C MET A 65 -5.59 -22.65 -3.08
N PHE A 66 -4.93 -23.30 -4.04
CA PHE A 66 -3.50 -23.16 -4.25
C PHE A 66 -3.21 -22.03 -5.24
N LEU A 67 -2.30 -21.12 -4.88
CA LEU A 67 -1.83 -20.08 -5.79
C LEU A 67 -0.47 -20.47 -6.39
N VAL A 68 -0.44 -20.67 -7.70
CA VAL A 68 0.76 -21.00 -8.49
C VAL A 68 1.23 -19.75 -9.22
N GLY A 69 2.40 -19.24 -8.83
CA GLY A 69 2.92 -17.99 -9.36
C GLY A 69 4.38 -17.71 -9.03
N ASN A 70 4.79 -16.47 -9.30
CA ASN A 70 6.17 -16.00 -9.20
C ASN A 70 6.34 -14.87 -8.15
N SER A 71 7.38 -14.05 -8.28
CA SER A 71 7.72 -12.96 -7.36
C SER A 71 6.63 -11.90 -7.20
N THR A 72 5.81 -11.67 -8.22
CA THR A 72 4.68 -10.71 -8.16
C THR A 72 3.49 -11.22 -7.33
N MET A 73 3.46 -12.52 -7.02
CA MET A 73 2.41 -13.17 -6.24
C MET A 73 2.87 -13.57 -4.82
N ARG A 74 4.18 -13.79 -4.60
CA ARG A 74 4.71 -14.27 -3.30
C ARG A 74 4.68 -13.22 -2.17
N ASN A 75 4.99 -13.65 -0.95
CA ASN A 75 4.92 -12.84 0.27
C ASN A 75 6.20 -12.00 0.58
N GLY A 76 6.70 -11.17 -0.34
CA GLY A 76 8.03 -10.53 -0.18
C GLY A 76 9.18 -11.56 -0.21
N THR A 77 10.45 -11.12 -0.05
CA THR A 77 11.58 -12.06 -0.22
C THR A 77 11.60 -13.17 0.82
N LEU A 78 11.39 -12.82 2.10
CA LEU A 78 11.40 -13.77 3.22
C LEU A 78 10.01 -14.09 3.79
N GLY A 79 8.91 -13.71 3.13
CA GLY A 79 7.57 -13.90 3.72
C GLY A 79 7.13 -12.80 4.68
N ASN A 80 7.99 -11.82 4.98
CA ASN A 80 7.81 -10.89 6.10
C ASN A 80 7.92 -9.40 5.73
N GLY A 81 8.07 -9.07 4.46
CA GLY A 81 8.15 -7.68 3.97
C GLY A 81 9.42 -6.92 4.33
N ASN A 82 10.49 -7.60 4.75
CA ASN A 82 11.75 -6.97 5.16
C ASN A 82 12.49 -6.19 4.06
N ASN A 83 12.09 -6.35 2.80
CA ASN A 83 12.56 -5.57 1.67
C ASN A 83 11.49 -4.61 1.11
N GLY A 84 10.35 -4.47 1.81
CA GLY A 84 9.22 -3.61 1.45
C GLY A 84 8.39 -4.08 0.24
N GLN A 85 8.88 -5.05 -0.53
CA GLN A 85 8.17 -5.62 -1.67
C GLN A 85 7.13 -6.65 -1.19
N TRP A 86 5.97 -6.65 -1.85
CA TRP A 86 4.90 -7.59 -1.58
C TRP A 86 4.31 -8.09 -2.89
N GLY A 87 3.89 -9.35 -2.92
CA GLY A 87 3.11 -9.91 -4.00
C GLY A 87 1.65 -10.06 -3.61
N TRP A 88 0.78 -10.04 -4.61
CA TRP A 88 -0.66 -9.95 -4.40
C TRP A 88 -1.27 -11.18 -3.71
N GLY A 89 -0.64 -12.36 -3.86
CA GLY A 89 -1.08 -13.59 -3.21
C GLY A 89 -0.96 -13.54 -1.69
N TYR A 90 -0.18 -12.62 -1.11
CA TYR A 90 -0.18 -12.35 0.33
C TYR A 90 -1.48 -11.73 0.81
N TYR A 91 -2.04 -10.78 0.05
CA TYR A 91 -3.25 -10.06 0.41
C TYR A 91 -4.53 -10.73 -0.07
N PHE A 92 -4.44 -11.67 -1.02
CA PHE A 92 -5.60 -12.33 -1.60
C PHE A 92 -6.47 -13.15 -0.62
N PRO A 93 -5.93 -13.82 0.42
CA PRO A 93 -6.72 -14.55 1.40
C PRO A 93 -7.81 -13.72 2.10
N LYS A 94 -7.63 -12.39 2.21
CA LYS A 94 -8.61 -11.51 2.89
C LYS A 94 -9.99 -11.46 2.23
N TYR A 95 -10.09 -11.90 0.97
CA TYR A 95 -11.34 -11.95 0.23
C TYR A 95 -12.09 -13.28 0.34
N PHE A 96 -11.58 -14.22 1.13
CA PHE A 96 -12.16 -15.54 1.31
C PHE A 96 -12.54 -15.79 2.76
N ASP A 97 -13.55 -16.64 2.93
CA ASP A 97 -13.94 -17.13 4.23
C ASP A 97 -13.02 -18.26 4.69
N ALA A 98 -12.09 -17.94 5.59
CA ALA A 98 -11.08 -18.87 6.10
C ALA A 98 -11.68 -20.08 6.87
N ASP A 99 -12.98 -20.05 7.16
CA ASP A 99 -13.74 -21.17 7.73
C ASP A 99 -14.44 -22.02 6.67
N LYS A 100 -14.34 -21.67 5.39
CA LYS A 100 -14.91 -22.43 4.27
C LYS A 100 -13.87 -22.88 3.25
N ILE A 101 -12.81 -22.10 3.06
CA ILE A 101 -11.70 -22.41 2.16
C ILE A 101 -10.40 -21.82 2.71
N ALA A 102 -9.32 -22.58 2.64
CA ALA A 102 -7.98 -22.03 2.89
C ALA A 102 -7.38 -21.51 1.58
N VAL A 103 -6.73 -20.35 1.60
CA VAL A 103 -5.95 -19.83 0.47
C VAL A 103 -4.47 -20.02 0.77
N GLU A 104 -3.82 -20.88 0.01
CA GLU A 104 -2.45 -21.32 0.22
C GLU A 104 -1.55 -20.77 -0.89
N ASN A 105 -0.78 -19.72 -0.55
CA ASN A 105 0.14 -19.11 -1.50
C ASN A 105 1.39 -19.98 -1.69
N GLN A 106 1.47 -20.67 -2.82
CA GLN A 106 2.62 -21.51 -3.20
C GLN A 106 3.55 -20.80 -4.20
N ALA A 107 3.35 -19.51 -4.46
CA ALA A 107 4.20 -18.73 -5.34
C ALA A 107 5.63 -18.60 -4.78
N LEU A 108 6.61 -18.58 -5.68
CA LEU A 108 8.02 -18.38 -5.33
C LEU A 108 8.72 -17.49 -6.35
N GLY A 109 9.58 -16.61 -5.86
CA GLY A 109 10.33 -15.68 -6.70
C GLY A 109 11.28 -16.41 -7.66
N GLY A 110 11.57 -15.77 -8.80
CA GLY A 110 12.38 -16.37 -9.87
C GLY A 110 11.74 -17.52 -10.67
N MET A 111 10.59 -18.05 -10.25
CA MET A 111 9.95 -19.19 -10.92
C MET A 111 9.34 -18.81 -12.27
N SER A 112 9.63 -19.62 -13.29
CA SER A 112 8.96 -19.62 -14.58
C SER A 112 7.87 -20.69 -14.62
N THR A 113 7.03 -20.67 -15.65
CA THR A 113 6.00 -21.69 -15.85
C THR A 113 6.59 -23.10 -15.85
N ARG A 114 7.77 -23.27 -16.47
CA ARG A 114 8.54 -24.52 -16.52
C ARG A 114 9.20 -24.88 -15.21
N THR A 115 9.98 -23.99 -14.60
CA THR A 115 10.72 -24.35 -13.37
C THR A 115 9.77 -24.59 -12.20
N PHE A 116 8.66 -23.87 -12.12
CA PHE A 116 7.61 -24.19 -11.16
C PHE A 116 7.03 -25.59 -11.41
N TYR A 117 6.77 -25.94 -12.68
CA TYR A 117 6.19 -27.24 -13.05
C TYR A 117 7.13 -28.40 -12.70
N THR A 118 8.43 -28.22 -12.91
CA THR A 118 9.43 -29.25 -12.62
C THR A 118 9.72 -29.35 -11.12
N ASP A 119 9.94 -28.21 -10.46
CA ASP A 119 10.59 -28.19 -9.14
C ASP A 119 9.58 -28.11 -7.98
N LEU A 120 8.41 -27.49 -8.17
CA LEU A 120 7.47 -27.17 -7.07
C LEU A 120 6.10 -27.81 -7.21
N TRP A 121 5.63 -27.94 -8.45
CA TRP A 121 4.34 -28.53 -8.76
C TRP A 121 4.17 -29.99 -8.29
N PRO A 122 5.19 -30.87 -8.33
CA PRO A 122 5.00 -32.27 -7.92
C PRO A 122 4.43 -32.44 -6.51
N ALA A 123 4.90 -31.64 -5.54
CA ALA A 123 4.41 -31.66 -4.17
C ALA A 123 2.98 -31.12 -4.04
N ILE A 124 2.63 -30.08 -4.79
CA ILE A 124 1.27 -29.52 -4.83
C ILE A 124 0.31 -30.54 -5.44
N ARG A 125 0.67 -31.11 -6.59
CA ARG A 125 -0.10 -32.16 -7.27
C ARG A 125 -0.36 -33.37 -6.37
N GLN A 126 0.58 -33.73 -5.51
CA GLN A 126 0.39 -34.81 -4.54
C GLN A 126 -0.58 -34.41 -3.42
N ALA A 127 -0.59 -33.15 -3.00
CA ALA A 127 -1.44 -32.62 -1.94
C ALA A 127 -2.89 -32.29 -2.37
N LEU A 128 -3.15 -32.18 -3.68
CA LEU A 128 -4.47 -31.90 -4.23
C LEU A 128 -5.49 -32.97 -3.83
N LYS A 129 -6.69 -32.50 -3.48
CA LYS A 129 -7.90 -33.30 -3.22
C LYS A 129 -9.04 -32.85 -4.14
N PRO A 130 -10.04 -33.73 -4.38
CA PRO A 130 -11.25 -33.34 -5.09
C PRO A 130 -11.91 -32.11 -4.46
N GLY A 131 -12.33 -31.16 -5.31
CA GLY A 131 -12.97 -29.90 -4.87
C GLY A 131 -12.00 -28.75 -4.58
N ASP A 132 -10.69 -28.99 -4.56
CA ASP A 132 -9.69 -27.91 -4.45
C ASP A 132 -9.75 -26.96 -5.66
N TRP A 133 -9.14 -25.79 -5.50
CA TRP A 133 -8.99 -24.78 -6.54
C TRP A 133 -7.51 -24.51 -6.78
N VAL A 134 -7.13 -24.28 -8.04
CA VAL A 134 -5.75 -23.93 -8.38
C VAL A 134 -5.76 -22.73 -9.32
N VAL A 135 -5.24 -21.60 -8.84
CA VAL A 135 -5.03 -20.40 -9.65
C VAL A 135 -3.61 -20.45 -10.23
N VAL A 136 -3.50 -20.53 -11.54
CA VAL A 136 -2.23 -20.49 -12.26
C VAL A 136 -2.06 -19.12 -12.88
N SER A 137 -1.18 -18.30 -12.29
CA SER A 137 -0.76 -16.98 -12.80
C SER A 137 0.76 -16.89 -12.76
N ILE A 138 1.39 -17.43 -13.80
CA ILE A 138 2.84 -17.56 -13.93
C ILE A 138 3.27 -17.29 -15.37
N GLY A 139 4.49 -16.80 -15.56
CA GLY A 139 4.97 -16.35 -16.88
C GLY A 139 5.96 -15.18 -16.88
N HIS A 140 6.11 -14.43 -15.78
CA HIS A 140 7.02 -13.26 -15.76
C HIS A 140 8.50 -13.59 -16.01
N ASN A 141 8.90 -14.84 -15.75
CA ASN A 141 10.27 -15.33 -15.81
C ASN A 141 10.51 -16.28 -16.99
N ASP A 142 9.59 -16.32 -17.95
CA ASP A 142 9.58 -17.31 -19.03
C ASP A 142 10.54 -16.97 -20.19
N ASN A 143 11.19 -15.80 -20.12
CA ASN A 143 12.19 -15.35 -21.10
C ASN A 143 13.61 -15.79 -20.70
N GLY A 144 14.47 -15.98 -21.70
CA GLY A 144 15.89 -16.29 -21.55
C GLY A 144 16.33 -17.46 -22.42
N GLU A 145 17.48 -18.04 -22.11
CA GLU A 145 17.99 -19.25 -22.77
C GLU A 145 17.35 -20.52 -22.20
N PHE A 146 17.15 -21.52 -23.06
CA PHE A 146 16.45 -22.76 -22.69
C PHE A 146 17.24 -23.69 -21.76
N PHE A 147 18.57 -23.72 -21.91
CA PHE A 147 19.44 -24.75 -21.32
C PHE A 147 20.66 -24.16 -20.60
N ASP A 148 20.53 -22.94 -20.08
CA ASP A 148 21.62 -22.25 -19.39
C ASP A 148 22.03 -22.94 -18.07
N GLN A 149 23.25 -22.63 -17.58
CA GLN A 149 23.82 -23.21 -16.35
C GLN A 149 23.16 -22.72 -15.06
N LYS A 150 22.40 -21.63 -15.10
CA LYS A 150 22.08 -20.82 -13.92
C LYS A 150 20.62 -20.99 -13.51
N ARG A 151 19.71 -20.72 -14.44
CA ARG A 151 18.25 -20.68 -14.23
C ARG A 151 17.54 -21.72 -15.08
N ALA A 152 17.91 -21.87 -16.36
CA ALA A 152 17.24 -22.75 -17.34
C ALA A 152 15.71 -22.57 -17.32
N ARG A 153 15.28 -21.30 -17.30
CA ARG A 153 13.90 -20.91 -16.97
C ARG A 153 12.99 -20.74 -18.18
N ALA A 154 13.57 -20.55 -19.36
CA ALA A 154 12.83 -20.13 -20.53
C ALA A 154 11.85 -21.20 -21.04
N VAL A 155 10.77 -20.73 -21.65
CA VAL A 155 9.75 -21.54 -22.33
C VAL A 155 9.59 -21.04 -23.76
N ILE A 156 9.03 -21.87 -24.63
CA ILE A 156 8.79 -21.46 -26.02
C ILE A 156 7.59 -20.49 -26.05
N PRO A 157 7.71 -19.30 -26.65
CA PRO A 157 6.59 -18.37 -26.80
C PRO A 157 5.41 -19.01 -27.55
N GLY A 158 4.18 -18.64 -27.17
CA GLY A 158 2.97 -19.08 -27.86
C GLY A 158 2.26 -20.29 -27.25
N VAL A 159 1.34 -20.86 -28.04
CA VAL A 159 0.31 -21.81 -27.58
C VAL A 159 0.39 -23.18 -28.25
N ASP A 160 1.33 -23.36 -29.19
CA ASP A 160 1.47 -24.56 -30.00
C ASP A 160 1.75 -25.80 -29.12
N PRO A 161 0.88 -26.82 -29.13
CA PRO A 161 1.08 -28.04 -28.36
C PRO A 161 2.29 -28.87 -28.81
N ASP A 162 2.69 -28.78 -30.08
CA ASP A 162 3.59 -29.73 -30.73
C ASP A 162 5.04 -29.25 -30.78
N THR A 163 5.27 -27.96 -30.53
CA THR A 163 6.62 -27.40 -30.50
C THR A 163 7.33 -27.77 -29.18
N CYS A 164 8.46 -28.46 -29.27
CA CYS A 164 9.40 -28.66 -28.16
C CYS A 164 10.87 -28.60 -28.60
N TYR A 165 11.74 -28.21 -27.66
CA TYR A 165 13.19 -28.32 -27.82
C TYR A 165 13.73 -29.31 -26.81
N ILE A 166 14.58 -30.23 -27.27
CA ILE A 166 15.27 -31.20 -26.42
C ILE A 166 16.73 -30.78 -26.36
N GLY A 167 17.28 -30.71 -25.16
CA GLY A 167 18.67 -30.30 -24.97
C GLY A 167 19.20 -30.68 -23.61
N PHE A 168 20.51 -30.55 -23.42
CA PHE A 168 21.14 -30.81 -22.13
C PHE A 168 21.02 -29.58 -21.23
N ASN A 169 20.18 -29.65 -20.20
CA ASN A 169 20.03 -28.59 -19.22
C ASN A 169 21.26 -28.52 -18.33
N GLN A 170 22.05 -27.47 -18.51
CA GLN A 170 23.30 -27.33 -17.78
C GLN A 170 23.10 -26.96 -16.30
N ARG A 171 21.93 -26.45 -15.90
CA ARG A 171 21.59 -26.27 -14.46
C ARG A 171 21.35 -27.61 -13.78
N THR A 172 20.57 -28.49 -14.39
CA THR A 172 20.18 -29.77 -13.78
C THR A 172 21.11 -30.92 -14.12
N GLN A 173 22.07 -30.71 -15.02
CA GLN A 173 23.00 -31.72 -15.54
C GLN A 173 22.29 -32.94 -16.11
N LYS A 174 21.17 -32.72 -16.81
CA LYS A 174 20.29 -33.76 -17.36
C LYS A 174 19.70 -33.32 -18.69
N GLN A 175 19.33 -34.27 -19.53
CA GLN A 175 18.50 -33.99 -20.71
C GLN A 175 17.15 -33.45 -20.27
N ASP A 176 16.68 -32.41 -20.95
CA ASP A 176 15.48 -31.67 -20.62
C ASP A 176 14.69 -31.34 -21.90
N THR A 177 13.38 -31.18 -21.75
CA THR A 177 12.46 -30.86 -22.85
C THR A 177 11.73 -29.57 -22.52
N VAL A 178 11.93 -28.56 -23.36
CA VAL A 178 11.26 -27.26 -23.25
C VAL A 178 10.04 -27.29 -24.16
N TYR A 179 8.88 -26.95 -23.60
CA TYR A 179 7.63 -26.85 -24.33
C TYR A 179 7.19 -25.38 -24.44
N SER A 180 6.15 -25.14 -25.24
CA SER A 180 5.48 -23.84 -25.28
C SER A 180 4.83 -23.47 -23.94
N TYR A 181 4.66 -22.17 -23.72
CA TYR A 181 3.88 -21.63 -22.61
C TYR A 181 2.51 -22.32 -22.52
N GLY A 182 1.81 -22.40 -23.66
CA GLY A 182 0.52 -23.07 -23.73
C GLY A 182 0.57 -24.55 -23.35
N THR A 183 1.58 -25.30 -23.79
CA THR A 183 1.74 -26.72 -23.43
C THR A 183 1.92 -26.90 -21.92
N TYR A 184 2.71 -26.06 -21.25
CA TYR A 184 2.82 -26.14 -19.79
C TYR A 184 1.50 -25.85 -19.09
N LEU A 185 0.74 -24.82 -19.53
CA LEU A 185 -0.58 -24.54 -18.98
C LEU A 185 -1.55 -25.73 -19.13
N ARG A 186 -1.54 -26.40 -20.29
CA ARG A 186 -2.32 -27.64 -20.51
C ARG A 186 -1.91 -28.75 -19.56
N LYS A 187 -0.60 -28.93 -19.29
CA LYS A 187 -0.10 -29.93 -18.32
C LYS A 187 -0.63 -29.66 -16.92
N TYR A 188 -0.58 -28.41 -16.45
CA TYR A 188 -1.19 -28.02 -15.17
C TYR A 188 -2.69 -28.36 -15.15
N ILE A 189 -3.45 -27.88 -16.15
CA ILE A 189 -4.91 -28.10 -16.23
C ILE A 189 -5.26 -29.58 -16.18
N ARG A 190 -4.59 -30.40 -16.99
CA ARG A 190 -4.81 -31.86 -17.04
C ARG A 190 -4.56 -32.52 -15.68
N GLU A 191 -3.47 -32.15 -15.00
CA GLU A 191 -3.11 -32.76 -13.72
C GLU A 191 -3.96 -32.27 -12.56
N ILE A 192 -4.42 -31.02 -12.60
CA ILE A 192 -5.42 -30.48 -11.66
C ILE A 192 -6.73 -31.27 -11.80
N ARG A 193 -7.22 -31.44 -13.03
CA ARG A 193 -8.44 -32.21 -13.33
C ARG A 193 -8.32 -33.67 -12.92
N ALA A 194 -7.17 -34.31 -13.17
CA ALA A 194 -6.92 -35.69 -12.77
C ALA A 194 -7.02 -35.92 -11.25
N LYS A 195 -6.91 -34.85 -10.44
CA LYS A 195 -7.09 -34.88 -8.99
C LYS A 195 -8.50 -34.46 -8.54
N GLY A 196 -9.41 -34.20 -9.46
CA GLY A 196 -10.76 -33.70 -9.18
C GLY A 196 -10.79 -32.24 -8.70
N ALA A 197 -9.71 -31.49 -8.92
CA ALA A 197 -9.60 -30.09 -8.55
C ALA A 197 -9.97 -29.17 -9.73
N ASN A 198 -10.18 -27.89 -9.43
CA ASN A 198 -10.71 -26.88 -10.34
C ASN A 198 -9.61 -25.90 -10.79
N PRO A 199 -9.13 -25.97 -12.04
CA PRO A 199 -8.13 -25.04 -12.56
C PRO A 199 -8.74 -23.68 -12.89
N ILE A 200 -8.02 -22.60 -12.61
CA ILE A 200 -8.30 -21.23 -13.05
C ILE A 200 -7.00 -20.68 -13.66
N LEU A 201 -7.08 -20.20 -14.90
CA LEU A 201 -5.99 -19.43 -15.48
C LEU A 201 -6.19 -17.95 -15.18
N MET A 202 -5.12 -17.28 -14.78
CA MET A 202 -5.14 -15.85 -14.50
C MET A 202 -3.91 -15.21 -15.14
N SER A 203 -4.11 -14.12 -15.87
CA SER A 203 -3.01 -13.44 -16.55
C SER A 203 -2.05 -12.77 -15.57
N LEU A 204 -0.87 -12.38 -16.06
CA LEU A 204 0.16 -11.73 -15.26
C LEU A 204 -0.25 -10.33 -14.79
N THR A 205 0.30 -9.87 -13.67
CA THR A 205 0.17 -8.46 -13.27
C THR A 205 0.92 -7.54 -14.26
N PRO A 206 0.45 -6.30 -14.48
CA PRO A 206 1.18 -5.32 -15.27
C PRO A 206 2.50 -4.90 -14.59
N ARG A 207 3.40 -4.30 -15.38
CA ARG A 207 4.65 -3.68 -14.92
C ARG A 207 4.51 -2.15 -14.98
N ASN A 208 5.40 -1.42 -14.31
CA ASN A 208 5.54 0.02 -14.51
C ASN A 208 6.27 0.31 -15.84
N ALA A 209 5.61 0.00 -16.94
CA ALA A 209 6.11 0.17 -18.29
C ALA A 209 4.99 0.76 -19.14
N TYR A 210 5.29 1.84 -19.85
CA TYR A 210 4.31 2.56 -20.67
C TYR A 210 4.58 2.31 -22.15
N ASP A 211 3.51 2.11 -22.90
CA ASP A 211 3.53 2.16 -24.34
C ASP A 211 3.69 3.61 -24.79
N GLU A 212 4.75 3.90 -25.55
CA GLU A 212 5.10 5.26 -25.95
C GLU A 212 4.04 5.93 -26.84
N LYS A 213 3.25 5.15 -27.58
CA LYS A 213 2.24 5.67 -28.52
C LYS A 213 0.95 6.05 -27.80
N THR A 214 0.53 5.24 -26.83
CA THR A 214 -0.75 5.39 -26.13
C THR A 214 -0.61 6.09 -24.78
N GLY A 215 0.60 6.12 -24.22
CA GLY A 215 0.86 6.62 -22.87
C GLY A 215 0.26 5.74 -21.76
N LYS A 216 -0.19 4.52 -22.09
CA LYS A 216 -0.83 3.57 -21.16
C LYS A 216 0.14 2.47 -20.74
N ILE A 217 -0.20 1.79 -19.64
CA ILE A 217 0.56 0.64 -19.16
C ILE A 217 0.52 -0.50 -20.19
N VAL A 218 1.68 -1.07 -20.49
CA VAL A 218 1.82 -2.17 -21.46
C VAL A 218 1.07 -3.41 -20.96
N ARG A 219 0.23 -4.00 -21.84
CA ARG A 219 -0.36 -5.33 -21.64
C ARG A 219 0.51 -6.41 -22.27
N LYS A 220 0.67 -7.54 -21.58
CA LYS A 220 1.60 -8.60 -22.00
C LYS A 220 0.92 -9.59 -22.96
N PRO A 221 1.61 -10.06 -24.02
CA PRO A 221 1.04 -11.03 -24.96
C PRO A 221 0.72 -12.39 -24.32
N GLN A 222 1.40 -12.76 -23.22
CA GLN A 222 1.09 -13.96 -22.43
C GLN A 222 -0.38 -13.98 -21.96
N THR A 223 -1.01 -12.81 -21.79
CA THR A 223 -2.44 -12.69 -21.48
C THR A 223 -3.30 -13.35 -22.57
N GLU A 224 -3.01 -13.06 -23.83
CA GLU A 224 -3.76 -13.62 -24.98
C GLU A 224 -3.54 -15.13 -25.08
N TRP A 225 -2.32 -15.61 -24.85
CA TRP A 225 -2.02 -17.03 -24.86
C TRP A 225 -2.75 -17.77 -23.74
N ALA A 226 -2.73 -17.24 -22.51
CA ALA A 226 -3.45 -17.84 -21.39
C ALA A 226 -4.97 -17.83 -21.62
N ALA A 227 -5.52 -16.76 -22.19
CA ALA A 227 -6.93 -16.66 -22.57
C ALA A 227 -7.31 -17.70 -23.62
N TYR A 228 -6.47 -17.87 -24.65
CA TYR A 228 -6.67 -18.88 -25.69
C TYR A 228 -6.67 -20.30 -25.11
N ILE A 229 -5.68 -20.63 -24.27
CA ILE A 229 -5.63 -21.95 -23.61
C ILE A 229 -6.85 -22.16 -22.72
N ALA A 230 -7.27 -21.14 -21.97
CA ALA A 230 -8.44 -21.23 -21.12
C ALA A 230 -9.71 -21.52 -21.93
N ALA A 231 -9.88 -20.86 -23.08
CA ALA A 231 -11.00 -21.10 -23.99
C ALA A 231 -10.97 -22.52 -24.57
N VAL A 232 -9.82 -22.96 -25.10
CA VAL A 232 -9.67 -24.30 -25.71
C VAL A 232 -9.87 -25.41 -24.68
N GLU A 233 -9.27 -25.26 -23.50
CA GLU A 233 -9.38 -26.25 -22.43
C GLU A 233 -10.72 -26.16 -21.69
N GLY A 234 -11.50 -25.11 -21.91
CA GLY A 234 -12.74 -24.83 -21.18
C GLY A 234 -12.50 -24.66 -19.68
N VAL A 235 -11.56 -23.81 -19.28
CA VAL A 235 -11.33 -23.43 -17.87
C VAL A 235 -11.55 -21.93 -17.68
N PRO A 236 -11.92 -21.47 -16.48
CA PRO A 236 -12.06 -20.03 -16.23
C PRO A 236 -10.78 -19.26 -16.51
N PHE A 237 -10.93 -18.09 -17.12
CA PHE A 237 -9.87 -17.12 -17.32
C PHE A 237 -10.20 -15.81 -16.61
N ILE A 238 -9.22 -15.27 -15.87
CA ILE A 238 -9.28 -13.94 -15.27
C ILE A 238 -8.16 -13.07 -15.85
N ASP A 239 -8.54 -11.99 -16.55
CA ASP A 239 -7.60 -11.03 -17.10
C ASP A 239 -7.14 -10.00 -16.05
N LEU A 240 -6.32 -10.46 -15.11
CA LEU A 240 -5.69 -9.61 -14.10
C LEU A 240 -4.83 -8.50 -14.73
N ASN A 241 -4.27 -8.73 -15.92
CA ASN A 241 -3.38 -7.80 -16.60
C ASN A 241 -4.16 -6.56 -17.02
N GLU A 242 -5.33 -6.76 -17.63
CA GLU A 242 -6.22 -5.69 -18.03
C GLU A 242 -6.90 -5.01 -16.84
N ILE A 243 -7.38 -5.78 -15.85
CA ILE A 243 -8.08 -5.19 -14.69
C ILE A 243 -7.15 -4.29 -13.88
N SER A 244 -5.97 -4.78 -13.52
CA SER A 244 -4.98 -3.97 -12.80
C SER A 244 -4.43 -2.85 -13.67
N GLY A 245 -4.15 -3.15 -14.94
CA GLY A 245 -3.59 -2.18 -15.86
C GLY A 245 -4.52 -0.99 -16.09
N ARG A 246 -5.83 -1.22 -16.25
CA ARG A 246 -6.82 -0.12 -16.36
C ARG A 246 -6.84 0.76 -15.13
N LYS A 247 -6.63 0.16 -13.95
CA LYS A 247 -6.58 0.94 -12.71
C LYS A 247 -5.31 1.79 -12.66
N LEU A 248 -4.17 1.25 -13.08
CA LEU A 248 -2.93 2.02 -13.21
C LEU A 248 -3.04 3.13 -14.26
N ASP A 249 -3.72 2.89 -15.38
CA ASP A 249 -3.96 3.90 -16.43
C ASP A 249 -4.80 5.09 -15.92
N SER A 250 -5.55 4.91 -14.82
CA SER A 250 -6.33 5.97 -14.18
C SER A 250 -5.54 6.82 -13.17
N PHE A 251 -4.30 6.43 -12.85
CA PHE A 251 -3.47 7.10 -11.86
C PHE A 251 -2.51 8.09 -12.51
N SER A 252 -2.05 9.08 -11.73
CA SER A 252 -0.88 9.88 -12.12
C SER A 252 0.37 8.99 -12.20
N ARG A 253 1.38 9.40 -12.98
CA ARG A 253 2.65 8.65 -13.10
C ARG A 253 3.31 8.48 -11.74
N TRP A 254 3.34 9.54 -10.94
CA TRP A 254 3.88 9.52 -9.58
C TRP A 254 3.17 8.47 -8.71
N LYS A 255 1.85 8.34 -8.86
CA LYS A 255 1.09 7.33 -8.15
C LYS A 255 1.37 5.92 -8.63
N VAL A 256 1.47 5.70 -9.94
CA VAL A 256 1.90 4.41 -10.48
C VAL A 256 3.27 4.03 -9.92
N ASP A 257 4.22 4.97 -9.87
CA ASP A 257 5.60 4.70 -9.41
C ASP A 257 5.64 4.09 -8.00
N TYR A 258 4.90 4.64 -7.03
CA TYR A 258 4.91 4.10 -5.67
C TYR A 258 4.12 2.79 -5.48
N HIS A 259 3.31 2.37 -6.47
CA HIS A 259 2.73 1.02 -6.45
C HIS A 259 3.80 -0.04 -6.70
N PHE A 260 4.97 0.35 -7.19
CA PHE A 260 6.14 -0.50 -7.33
C PHE A 260 7.22 -0.11 -6.30
N LEU A 261 8.14 -1.03 -6.00
CA LEU A 261 9.20 -0.78 -5.03
C LEU A 261 10.52 -1.43 -5.44
N GLY A 262 11.56 -0.61 -5.53
CA GLY A 262 12.93 -1.04 -5.87
C GLY A 262 13.16 -1.26 -7.37
N ASP A 263 12.14 -1.71 -8.11
CA ASP A 263 12.16 -1.83 -9.57
C ASP A 263 10.76 -1.61 -10.17
N LYS A 264 10.60 -1.86 -11.48
CA LYS A 264 9.35 -1.66 -12.23
C LYS A 264 8.49 -2.94 -12.36
N ILE A 265 8.80 -3.99 -11.61
CA ILE A 265 8.11 -5.30 -11.62
C ILE A 265 7.45 -5.57 -10.28
N HIS A 266 8.21 -5.41 -9.19
CA HIS A 266 7.81 -5.77 -7.85
C HIS A 266 6.98 -4.68 -7.22
N THR A 267 5.85 -5.07 -6.66
CA THR A 267 4.93 -4.13 -6.06
C THR A 267 5.33 -3.76 -4.63
N SER A 268 5.06 -2.52 -4.26
CA SER A 268 4.94 -2.13 -2.85
C SER A 268 3.71 -2.81 -2.24
N LYS A 269 3.48 -2.60 -0.93
CA LYS A 269 2.21 -3.01 -0.29
C LYS A 269 0.99 -2.50 -1.07
N PHE A 270 0.98 -1.23 -1.50
CA PHE A 270 -0.14 -0.63 -2.22
C PHE A 270 -0.41 -1.32 -3.56
N GLY A 271 0.65 -1.59 -4.35
CA GLY A 271 0.53 -2.32 -5.61
C GLY A 271 0.05 -3.76 -5.44
N ALA A 272 0.53 -4.44 -4.40
CA ALA A 272 0.13 -5.82 -4.11
C ALA A 272 -1.34 -5.90 -3.68
N GLU A 273 -1.81 -4.96 -2.85
CA GLU A 273 -3.21 -4.85 -2.44
C GLU A 273 -4.13 -4.51 -3.62
N LEU A 274 -3.69 -3.61 -4.51
CA LEU A 274 -4.38 -3.30 -5.76
C LEU A 274 -4.54 -4.57 -6.61
N ASN A 275 -3.46 -5.28 -6.88
CA ASN A 275 -3.49 -6.50 -7.68
C ASN A 275 -4.35 -7.60 -7.05
N ALA A 276 -4.32 -7.74 -5.72
CA ALA A 276 -5.17 -8.70 -5.02
C ALA A 276 -6.66 -8.32 -5.16
N TYR A 277 -6.98 -7.02 -5.06
CA TYR A 277 -8.33 -6.52 -5.30
C TYR A 277 -8.76 -6.72 -6.75
N SER A 278 -7.88 -6.48 -7.73
CA SER A 278 -8.15 -6.76 -9.15
C SER A 278 -8.46 -8.23 -9.41
N ALA A 279 -7.70 -9.15 -8.80
CA ALA A 279 -7.96 -10.59 -8.89
C ALA A 279 -9.32 -10.96 -8.29
N TYR A 280 -9.68 -10.37 -7.15
CA TYR A 280 -10.99 -10.50 -6.53
C TYR A 280 -12.10 -10.00 -7.48
N MET A 281 -11.95 -8.77 -8.00
CA MET A 281 -12.90 -8.15 -8.92
C MET A 281 -13.07 -8.96 -10.21
N GLY A 282 -11.98 -9.54 -10.71
CA GLY A 282 -12.00 -10.42 -11.87
C GLY A 282 -12.86 -11.65 -11.64
N ILE A 283 -12.70 -12.30 -10.48
CA ILE A 283 -13.54 -13.46 -10.13
C ILE A 283 -15.00 -13.02 -10.03
N VAL A 284 -15.34 -12.05 -9.17
CA VAL A 284 -16.75 -11.69 -8.90
C VAL A 284 -17.49 -11.14 -10.12
N ASN A 285 -16.80 -10.51 -11.06
CA ASN A 285 -17.39 -10.00 -12.29
C ASN A 285 -17.36 -11.02 -13.45
N SER A 286 -16.75 -12.19 -13.25
CA SER A 286 -16.68 -13.21 -14.29
C SER A 286 -18.05 -13.80 -14.58
N ARG A 287 -18.33 -14.01 -15.87
CA ARG A 287 -19.54 -14.68 -16.36
C ARG A 287 -19.36 -16.19 -16.48
N ASP A 288 -18.16 -16.73 -16.20
CA ASP A 288 -17.92 -18.17 -16.26
C ASP A 288 -18.72 -18.88 -15.15
N PRO A 289 -19.65 -19.81 -15.51
CA PRO A 289 -20.50 -20.46 -14.53
C PRO A 289 -19.72 -21.33 -13.53
N LYS A 290 -18.51 -21.79 -13.87
CA LYS A 290 -17.68 -22.61 -12.98
C LYS A 290 -17.21 -21.82 -11.76
N LEU A 291 -17.02 -20.50 -11.89
CA LEU A 291 -16.60 -19.65 -10.77
C LEU A 291 -17.71 -19.39 -9.74
N LYS A 292 -18.99 -19.66 -10.08
CA LYS A 292 -20.10 -19.50 -9.11
C LYS A 292 -19.92 -20.36 -7.86
N ALA A 293 -19.32 -21.55 -7.98
CA ALA A 293 -19.03 -22.41 -6.84
C ALA A 293 -17.95 -21.78 -5.94
N LEU A 294 -16.91 -21.17 -6.53
CA LEU A 294 -15.86 -20.50 -5.80
C LEU A 294 -16.37 -19.25 -5.05
N MET A 295 -17.26 -18.48 -5.69
CA MET A 295 -17.83 -17.26 -5.10
C MET A 295 -18.56 -17.50 -3.78
N LYS A 296 -19.09 -18.70 -3.54
CA LYS A 296 -19.74 -19.07 -2.27
C LYS A 296 -18.78 -19.06 -1.06
N PHE A 297 -17.48 -19.14 -1.34
CA PHE A 297 -16.43 -19.04 -0.32
C PHE A 297 -15.87 -17.61 -0.17
N MET A 298 -16.27 -16.67 -1.03
CA MET A 298 -15.76 -15.31 -1.03
C MET A 298 -16.53 -14.41 -0.07
N LYS A 299 -15.83 -13.43 0.50
CA LYS A 299 -16.40 -12.37 1.32
C LYS A 299 -16.50 -11.09 0.48
N ILE A 300 -17.57 -10.34 0.68
CA ILE A 300 -17.65 -8.97 0.17
C ILE A 300 -16.70 -8.14 1.02
N PRO A 301 -15.63 -7.54 0.44
CA PRO A 301 -14.73 -6.70 1.21
C PRO A 301 -15.52 -5.48 1.69
N GLN A 302 -15.59 -5.30 3.00
CA GLN A 302 -16.10 -4.05 3.56
C GLN A 302 -15.06 -2.96 3.29
N LYS A 303 -15.40 -2.00 2.44
CA LYS A 303 -14.62 -0.77 2.34
C LYS A 303 -14.91 0.05 3.58
N THR A 304 -13.87 0.48 4.27
CA THR A 304 -14.02 1.56 5.24
C THR A 304 -14.41 2.81 4.45
N ILE A 305 -15.56 3.39 4.79
CA ILE A 305 -16.09 4.61 4.18
C ILE A 305 -16.43 5.54 5.34
N TRP A 306 -16.03 6.81 5.21
CA TRP A 306 -16.50 7.84 6.13
C TRP A 306 -17.96 8.14 5.83
N ASN A 307 -18.85 7.84 6.77
CA ASN A 307 -20.28 8.07 6.56
C ASN A 307 -20.57 9.57 6.45
N VAL A 308 -21.20 9.96 5.35
CA VAL A 308 -21.66 11.32 5.10
C VAL A 308 -23.09 11.26 4.59
N ASP A 309 -24.01 11.83 5.36
CA ASP A 309 -25.40 12.02 4.95
C ASP A 309 -25.45 13.20 3.96
N ARG A 310 -25.12 12.93 2.70
CA ARG A 310 -24.99 13.95 1.66
C ARG A 310 -26.33 14.63 1.39
N LEU A 311 -26.30 15.97 1.38
CA LEU A 311 -27.40 16.83 1.05
C LEU A 311 -27.29 17.22 -0.43
N SER A 312 -28.38 17.02 -1.17
CA SER A 312 -28.43 17.32 -2.61
C SER A 312 -28.01 18.76 -2.90
N GLY A 313 -27.16 18.94 -3.92
CA GLY A 313 -26.69 20.24 -4.37
C GLY A 313 -25.65 20.92 -3.47
N LYS A 314 -25.18 20.28 -2.39
CA LYS A 314 -24.12 20.82 -1.53
C LYS A 314 -22.83 20.00 -1.65
N PRO A 315 -21.67 20.64 -1.94
CA PRO A 315 -20.39 19.96 -1.78
C PRO A 315 -20.11 19.67 -0.30
N VAL A 316 -19.20 18.73 -0.06
CA VAL A 316 -18.70 18.42 1.28
C VAL A 316 -17.28 18.95 1.40
N VAL A 317 -16.94 19.57 2.54
CA VAL A 317 -15.55 19.78 2.96
C VAL A 317 -15.19 18.78 4.06
N PHE A 318 -14.20 17.93 3.77
CA PHE A 318 -13.61 17.02 4.72
C PHE A 318 -12.41 17.68 5.40
N PHE A 319 -12.45 17.79 6.73
CA PHE A 319 -11.31 18.22 7.52
C PHE A 319 -10.53 17.02 8.02
N THR A 320 -9.30 16.85 7.54
CA THR A 320 -8.40 15.76 7.97
C THR A 320 -7.20 16.32 8.72
N GLY A 321 -6.77 15.59 9.75
CA GLY A 321 -5.66 16.00 10.58
C GLY A 321 -5.66 15.33 11.95
N ASP A 322 -5.02 15.99 12.90
CA ASP A 322 -4.76 15.48 14.24
C ASP A 322 -5.65 16.14 15.33
N SER A 323 -5.14 16.20 16.56
CA SER A 323 -5.86 16.74 17.72
C SER A 323 -6.08 18.25 17.67
N THR A 324 -5.35 18.99 16.83
CA THR A 324 -5.58 20.42 16.61
C THR A 324 -6.70 20.68 15.62
N VAL A 325 -7.12 19.67 14.86
CA VAL A 325 -8.28 19.72 13.94
C VAL A 325 -9.54 19.16 14.60
N LYS A 326 -9.43 18.04 15.34
CA LYS A 326 -10.52 17.43 16.11
C LYS A 326 -10.04 16.90 17.45
N ASN A 327 -10.77 17.20 18.51
CA ASN A 327 -10.48 16.69 19.85
C ASN A 327 -11.74 16.08 20.49
N ALA A 328 -11.85 16.13 21.82
CA ALA A 328 -13.05 15.67 22.53
C ALA A 328 -14.25 16.59 22.27
N ASP A 329 -14.01 17.89 22.07
CA ASP A 329 -14.99 18.90 21.57
C ASP A 329 -16.36 18.86 22.28
N LYS A 330 -16.38 18.52 23.57
CA LYS A 330 -17.60 18.22 24.34
C LYS A 330 -17.81 19.10 25.58
N ASP A 331 -16.77 19.80 25.99
CA ASP A 331 -16.74 20.64 27.18
C ASP A 331 -16.22 22.01 26.77
N ASP A 332 -16.91 23.09 27.14
CA ASP A 332 -16.51 24.44 26.81
C ASP A 332 -15.14 24.82 27.42
N ASP A 333 -14.78 24.21 28.55
CA ASP A 333 -13.45 24.32 29.15
C ASP A 333 -12.49 23.20 28.69
N GLY A 334 -12.88 22.45 27.67
CA GLY A 334 -12.11 21.36 27.08
C GLY A 334 -11.02 21.81 26.10
N MET A 335 -10.33 20.81 25.55
CA MET A 335 -9.47 20.99 24.38
C MET A 335 -10.35 20.93 23.13
N TRP A 336 -10.17 21.89 22.23
CA TRP A 336 -10.94 22.00 20.99
C TRP A 336 -10.05 21.95 19.76
N GLY A 337 -10.51 21.24 18.73
CA GLY A 337 -9.94 21.31 17.38
C GLY A 337 -10.57 22.44 16.55
N TRP A 338 -9.80 23.09 15.68
CA TRP A 338 -10.29 24.25 14.92
C TRP A 338 -11.42 23.90 13.93
N ALA A 339 -11.39 22.72 13.33
CA ALA A 339 -12.45 22.30 12.40
C ALA A 339 -13.77 21.99 13.12
N SER A 340 -13.72 21.70 14.42
CA SER A 340 -14.93 21.60 15.25
C SER A 340 -15.58 22.98 15.49
N GLN A 341 -14.91 24.06 15.11
CA GLN A 341 -15.44 25.43 15.08
C GLN A 341 -15.66 25.93 13.64
N ALA A 342 -15.60 25.06 12.62
CA ALA A 342 -15.76 25.45 11.22
C ALA A 342 -17.14 26.10 10.94
N SER A 343 -18.20 25.69 11.64
CA SER A 343 -19.54 26.30 11.54
C SER A 343 -19.57 27.77 11.95
N THR A 344 -18.56 28.27 12.66
CA THR A 344 -18.44 29.70 12.98
C THR A 344 -18.04 30.54 11.76
N VAL A 345 -17.39 29.94 10.75
CA VAL A 345 -16.87 30.65 9.57
C VAL A 345 -17.51 30.20 8.24
N PHE A 346 -18.08 29.00 8.16
CA PHE A 346 -18.74 28.48 6.96
C PHE A 346 -20.27 28.64 6.99
N ASP A 347 -20.85 28.89 5.82
CA ASP A 347 -22.30 28.92 5.62
C ASP A 347 -22.82 27.50 5.31
N GLU A 348 -23.36 26.84 6.33
CA GLU A 348 -23.88 25.44 6.26
C GLU A 348 -25.10 25.30 5.33
N ASN A 349 -25.69 26.42 4.89
CA ASN A 349 -26.70 26.39 3.84
C ASN A 349 -26.09 26.11 2.45
N LYS A 350 -24.78 26.30 2.27
CA LYS A 350 -24.10 26.14 0.99
C LYS A 350 -23.13 24.95 0.94
N ILE A 351 -22.62 24.51 2.09
CA ILE A 351 -21.62 23.44 2.17
C ILE A 351 -21.88 22.55 3.38
N GLN A 352 -21.53 21.26 3.28
CA GLN A 352 -21.52 20.35 4.42
C GLN A 352 -20.13 20.25 5.05
N LEU A 353 -20.07 20.30 6.37
CA LEU A 353 -18.84 20.28 7.14
C LEU A 353 -18.64 18.88 7.75
N VAL A 354 -17.57 18.18 7.36
CA VAL A 354 -17.26 16.84 7.87
C VAL A 354 -15.89 16.85 8.55
N ASN A 355 -15.87 16.78 9.88
CA ASN A 355 -14.61 16.68 10.63
C ASN A 355 -14.15 15.23 10.78
N ALA A 356 -13.31 14.81 9.83
CA ALA A 356 -12.71 13.48 9.72
C ALA A 356 -11.33 13.35 10.39
N ALA A 357 -10.87 14.38 11.08
CA ALA A 357 -9.61 14.32 11.83
C ALA A 357 -9.70 13.38 13.03
N ARG A 358 -8.53 12.94 13.52
CA ARG A 358 -8.45 12.02 14.66
C ARG A 358 -7.29 12.39 15.55
N ALA A 359 -7.60 12.70 16.82
CA ALA A 359 -6.62 13.06 17.82
C ALA A 359 -5.44 12.08 17.90
N GLY A 360 -4.23 12.63 17.97
CA GLY A 360 -2.98 11.89 18.14
C GLY A 360 -2.43 11.19 16.89
N ARG A 361 -3.06 11.33 15.71
CA ARG A 361 -2.59 10.70 14.46
C ARG A 361 -1.55 11.56 13.75
N SER A 362 -0.62 10.91 13.05
CA SER A 362 0.27 11.50 12.05
C SER A 362 -0.23 11.16 10.65
N THR A 363 0.40 11.69 9.60
CA THR A 363 0.11 11.27 8.22
C THR A 363 0.22 9.75 8.05
N ARG A 364 1.32 9.16 8.54
CA ARG A 364 1.58 7.71 8.54
C ARG A 364 0.50 6.92 9.28
N SER A 365 0.21 7.27 10.52
CA SER A 365 -0.73 6.47 11.32
C SER A 365 -2.17 6.64 10.81
N PHE A 366 -2.53 7.80 10.27
CA PHE A 366 -3.84 8.04 9.66
C PHE A 366 -4.08 7.16 8.42
N ILE A 367 -3.06 6.95 7.59
CA ILE A 367 -3.12 6.00 6.47
C ILE A 367 -3.11 4.56 6.99
N ARG A 368 -2.19 4.21 7.89
CA ARG A 368 -2.04 2.83 8.40
C ARG A 368 -3.29 2.30 9.09
N GLU A 369 -4.01 3.16 9.81
CA GLU A 369 -5.26 2.83 10.51
C GLU A 369 -6.49 2.81 9.57
N GLY A 370 -6.33 3.09 8.27
CA GLY A 370 -7.42 3.12 7.29
C GLY A 370 -8.35 4.33 7.41
N LEU A 371 -7.97 5.35 8.19
CA LEU A 371 -8.75 6.58 8.35
C LEU A 371 -8.71 7.43 7.07
N TRP A 372 -7.55 7.47 6.40
CA TRP A 372 -7.45 8.08 5.07
C TRP A 372 -8.30 7.34 4.04
N ASP A 373 -8.24 6.01 4.02
CA ASP A 373 -9.04 5.20 3.09
C ASP A 373 -10.54 5.43 3.29
N ALA A 374 -10.99 5.63 4.54
CA ALA A 374 -12.38 6.00 4.84
C ALA A 374 -12.79 7.30 4.15
N VAL A 375 -11.96 8.34 4.25
CA VAL A 375 -12.19 9.63 3.58
C VAL A 375 -12.14 9.46 2.06
N TYR A 376 -11.05 8.89 1.54
CA TYR A 376 -10.84 8.64 0.11
C TYR A 376 -12.00 7.88 -0.55
N ASN A 377 -12.55 6.86 0.11
CA ASN A 377 -13.69 6.10 -0.40
C ASN A 377 -15.02 6.87 -0.32
N ALA A 378 -15.12 7.90 0.52
CA ALA A 378 -16.30 8.75 0.65
C ALA A 378 -16.31 9.93 -0.34
N LEU A 379 -15.16 10.31 -0.90
CA LEU A 379 -15.01 11.46 -1.80
C LEU A 379 -15.85 11.32 -3.08
N GLN A 380 -16.45 12.44 -3.49
CA GLN A 380 -17.12 12.63 -4.76
C GLN A 380 -16.53 13.85 -5.50
N PRO A 381 -16.68 13.92 -6.84
CA PRO A 381 -16.27 15.10 -7.59
C PRO A 381 -16.91 16.38 -7.05
N GLY A 382 -16.10 17.43 -6.86
CA GLY A 382 -16.54 18.73 -6.31
C GLY A 382 -16.45 18.87 -4.79
N ASP A 383 -16.09 17.80 -4.06
CA ASP A 383 -15.75 17.90 -2.63
C ASP A 383 -14.41 18.63 -2.41
N PHE A 384 -14.22 19.17 -1.21
CA PHE A 384 -12.96 19.74 -0.75
C PHE A 384 -12.36 18.87 0.36
N VAL A 385 -11.03 18.81 0.44
CA VAL A 385 -10.34 18.09 1.51
C VAL A 385 -9.21 18.94 2.07
N THR A 386 -9.31 19.34 3.35
CA THR A 386 -8.21 20.01 4.04
C THR A 386 -7.29 18.97 4.66
N ILE A 387 -5.99 19.09 4.43
CA ILE A 387 -4.97 18.16 4.94
C ILE A 387 -4.05 18.94 5.89
N GLN A 388 -4.14 18.67 7.20
CA GLN A 388 -3.33 19.32 8.23
C GLN A 388 -2.68 18.31 9.17
N PHE A 389 -1.38 18.06 9.00
CA PHE A 389 -0.60 17.14 9.82
C PHE A 389 0.80 17.68 10.17
N GLY A 390 1.51 17.00 11.07
CA GLY A 390 2.88 17.34 11.45
C GLY A 390 3.15 17.30 12.95
N HIS A 391 2.19 17.62 13.83
CA HIS A 391 2.43 17.65 15.29
C HIS A 391 2.85 16.28 15.84
N ASN A 392 2.33 15.21 15.25
CA ASN A 392 2.60 13.82 15.64
C ASN A 392 3.60 13.12 14.73
N ASP A 393 3.93 13.71 13.58
CA ASP A 393 4.84 13.17 12.57
C ASP A 393 6.31 13.28 12.99
N ILE A 394 6.63 14.21 13.91
CA ILE A 394 7.98 14.48 14.42
C ILE A 394 8.47 13.47 15.47
N CYS A 395 7.62 12.56 15.96
CA CYS A 395 8.05 11.60 16.98
C CYS A 395 9.02 10.56 16.39
N PRO A 396 9.75 9.81 17.22
CA PRO A 396 10.60 8.72 16.73
C PRO A 396 9.82 7.72 15.87
N ILE A 397 10.45 7.25 14.79
CA ILE A 397 9.82 6.37 13.79
C ILE A 397 9.42 5.01 14.37
N THR A 398 10.25 4.45 15.25
CA THR A 398 10.08 3.13 15.84
C THR A 398 9.46 3.17 17.24
N ASP A 399 8.98 4.33 17.70
CA ASP A 399 8.21 4.41 18.95
C ASP A 399 7.01 3.45 18.93
N ALA A 400 6.51 3.04 20.10
CA ALA A 400 5.41 2.09 20.26
C ALA A 400 4.12 2.51 19.52
N LYS A 401 3.88 3.82 19.38
CA LYS A 401 2.74 4.36 18.59
C LYS A 401 3.03 4.38 17.09
N ALA A 402 4.30 4.25 16.70
CA ALA A 402 4.81 4.19 15.34
C ALA A 402 4.25 5.30 14.43
N ARG A 403 4.25 6.54 14.92
CA ARG A 403 3.67 7.70 14.20
C ARG A 403 4.70 8.49 13.41
N GLY A 404 5.98 8.37 13.77
CA GLY A 404 7.06 9.14 13.16
C GLY A 404 7.20 8.85 11.67
N VAL A 405 7.65 9.86 10.93
CA VAL A 405 7.93 9.81 9.48
C VAL A 405 9.33 10.32 9.19
N ILE A 406 9.82 10.15 7.95
CA ILE A 406 11.10 10.74 7.55
C ILE A 406 10.93 12.26 7.39
N ALA A 407 11.75 13.03 8.09
CA ALA A 407 11.57 14.47 8.30
C ALA A 407 12.08 15.32 7.12
N GLU A 408 11.41 15.18 5.96
CA GLU A 408 11.70 15.96 4.75
C GLU A 408 10.51 16.01 3.79
N SER A 409 10.60 16.86 2.77
CA SER A 409 9.62 17.00 1.68
C SER A 409 9.86 16.07 0.49
N LYS A 410 11.13 15.73 0.22
CA LYS A 410 11.52 14.90 -0.92
C LYS A 410 10.95 13.49 -0.80
N ASP A 411 10.71 12.84 -1.94
CA ASP A 411 10.26 11.44 -1.94
C ASP A 411 11.40 10.52 -1.49
N THR A 412 11.32 10.12 -0.22
CA THR A 412 12.23 9.15 0.39
C THR A 412 11.43 8.12 1.16
N LEU A 413 12.03 6.93 1.30
CA LEU A 413 11.44 5.82 2.03
C LEU A 413 12.54 4.98 2.67
N HIS A 414 12.18 4.27 3.73
CA HIS A 414 13.04 3.25 4.33
C HIS A 414 12.19 2.15 4.97
N VAL A 415 12.70 0.92 4.95
CA VAL A 415 12.05 -0.22 5.61
C VAL A 415 12.50 -0.28 7.05
N TYR A 416 11.59 -0.04 7.99
CA TYR A 416 11.88 -0.13 9.42
C TYR A 416 11.34 -1.44 9.99
N ARG A 417 12.12 -2.07 10.87
CA ARG A 417 11.61 -3.12 11.76
C ARG A 417 10.97 -2.44 12.97
N LEU A 418 9.69 -2.70 13.19
CA LEU A 418 8.93 -2.19 14.32
C LEU A 418 9.17 -3.03 15.57
N ASP A 419 8.83 -2.49 16.75
CA ASP A 419 9.00 -3.17 18.04
C ASP A 419 8.27 -4.50 18.13
N ASN A 420 7.15 -4.66 17.42
CA ASN A 420 6.40 -5.92 17.33
C ASN A 420 7.05 -6.96 16.39
N GLY A 421 8.23 -6.68 15.84
CA GLY A 421 8.99 -7.54 14.94
C GLY A 421 8.57 -7.50 13.47
N THR A 422 7.51 -6.77 13.12
CA THR A 422 7.06 -6.59 11.72
C THR A 422 7.89 -5.54 10.98
N TYR A 423 7.86 -5.58 9.66
CA TYR A 423 8.52 -4.59 8.80
C TYR A 423 7.49 -3.66 8.15
N GLU A 424 7.80 -2.36 8.13
CA GLU A 424 6.96 -1.33 7.51
C GLU A 424 7.84 -0.42 6.65
N VAL A 425 7.40 -0.15 5.41
CA VAL A 425 7.97 0.93 4.60
C VAL A 425 7.43 2.25 5.16
N VAL A 426 8.32 3.10 5.66
CA VAL A 426 7.99 4.44 6.15
C VAL A 426 8.50 5.45 5.15
N TYR A 427 7.61 6.36 4.74
CA TYR A 427 7.88 7.42 3.77
C TYR A 427 8.18 8.76 4.47
N SER A 428 8.66 9.72 3.69
CA SER A 428 8.83 11.10 4.13
C SER A 428 7.50 11.84 4.33
N PHE A 429 7.55 12.90 5.12
CA PHE A 429 6.40 13.77 5.36
C PHE A 429 5.82 14.30 4.03
N GLY A 430 6.67 14.80 3.14
CA GLY A 430 6.22 15.30 1.83
C GLY A 430 5.62 14.22 0.93
N TRP A 431 6.16 12.99 0.97
CA TRP A 431 5.57 11.86 0.24
C TRP A 431 4.13 11.58 0.71
N TYR A 432 3.89 11.56 2.02
CA TYR A 432 2.54 11.32 2.54
C TYR A 432 1.55 12.42 2.16
N LEU A 433 1.98 13.69 2.19
CA LEU A 433 1.16 14.80 1.71
C LEU A 433 0.83 14.65 0.23
N LYS A 434 1.83 14.36 -0.61
CA LYS A 434 1.65 14.10 -2.05
C LYS A 434 0.69 12.95 -2.33
N LYS A 435 0.76 11.87 -1.55
CA LYS A 435 -0.19 10.75 -1.64
C LYS A 435 -1.62 11.22 -1.40
N MET A 436 -1.86 11.95 -0.31
CA MET A 436 -3.20 12.44 0.02
C MET A 436 -3.73 13.44 -1.03
N ILE A 437 -2.86 14.29 -1.58
CA ILE A 437 -3.19 15.23 -2.66
C ILE A 437 -3.62 14.48 -3.93
N ASP A 438 -2.82 13.50 -4.36
CA ASP A 438 -3.08 12.74 -5.58
C ASP A 438 -4.34 11.87 -5.45
N ASP A 439 -4.57 11.28 -4.28
CA ASP A 439 -5.79 10.53 -3.95
C ASP A 439 -7.05 11.41 -4.05
N CYS A 440 -7.00 12.66 -3.58
CA CYS A 440 -8.11 13.61 -3.73
C CYS A 440 -8.38 13.93 -5.20
N ARG A 441 -7.32 14.23 -5.97
CA ARG A 441 -7.41 14.56 -7.40
C ARG A 441 -7.98 13.40 -8.20
N GLU A 442 -7.58 12.17 -7.90
CA GLU A 442 -8.13 10.95 -8.52
C GLU A 442 -9.65 10.85 -8.34
N LYS A 443 -10.18 11.32 -7.21
CA LYS A 443 -11.63 11.32 -6.91
C LYS A 443 -12.37 12.54 -7.43
N GLY A 444 -11.69 13.49 -8.08
CA GLY A 444 -12.25 14.76 -8.51
C GLY A 444 -12.51 15.75 -7.35
N ALA A 445 -11.92 15.50 -6.18
CA ALA A 445 -11.98 16.41 -5.04
C ALA A 445 -10.83 17.42 -5.09
N THR A 446 -11.00 18.58 -4.46
CA THR A 446 -10.00 19.65 -4.38
C THR A 446 -9.23 19.55 -3.05
N PRO A 447 -7.96 19.10 -3.06
CA PRO A 447 -7.12 19.11 -1.86
C PRO A 447 -6.64 20.54 -1.54
N ILE A 448 -6.60 20.87 -0.25
CA ILE A 448 -6.03 22.10 0.30
C ILE A 448 -5.09 21.71 1.43
N LEU A 449 -3.79 22.03 1.30
CA LEU A 449 -2.85 21.87 2.41
C LEU A 449 -3.05 23.00 3.42
N VAL A 450 -3.03 22.66 4.69
CA VAL A 450 -3.14 23.61 5.79
C VAL A 450 -1.97 23.36 6.73
N SER A 451 -1.14 24.37 6.96
CA SER A 451 -0.01 24.23 7.90
C SER A 451 -0.51 24.00 9.33
N LEU A 452 0.37 23.48 10.19
CA LEU A 452 0.10 23.24 11.59
C LEU A 452 -0.40 24.50 12.31
N THR A 453 -1.22 24.32 13.35
CA THR A 453 -1.45 25.42 14.30
C THR A 453 -0.16 25.70 15.10
N PRO A 454 0.11 26.95 15.49
CA PRO A 454 1.25 27.26 16.34
C PRO A 454 1.08 26.66 17.74
N ARG A 455 2.19 26.34 18.40
CA ARG A 455 2.22 25.97 19.82
C ARG A 455 2.36 27.23 20.69
N ASN A 456 2.00 27.11 21.96
CA ASN A 456 2.23 28.12 22.99
C ASN A 456 3.72 28.18 23.40
N GLU A 457 4.58 28.39 22.42
CA GLU A 457 6.03 28.44 22.53
C GLU A 457 6.50 29.79 22.00
N TRP A 458 7.20 30.55 22.87
CA TRP A 458 7.50 31.96 22.63
C TRP A 458 9.02 32.25 22.66
N PRO A 459 9.85 31.60 21.83
CA PRO A 459 11.28 31.86 21.81
C PRO A 459 11.54 33.35 21.53
N GLY A 460 12.25 34.03 22.44
CA GLY A 460 12.50 35.47 22.30
C GLY A 460 11.26 36.36 22.42
N GLY A 461 10.17 35.87 23.01
CA GLY A 461 8.97 36.67 23.29
C GLY A 461 7.99 36.81 22.12
N LYS A 462 8.19 36.01 21.06
CA LYS A 462 7.29 35.87 19.91
C LYS A 462 6.98 34.40 19.67
N ILE A 463 5.82 34.09 19.11
CA ILE A 463 5.44 32.72 18.74
C ILE A 463 6.48 32.11 17.81
N GLU A 464 6.82 30.86 18.07
CA GLU A 464 7.71 30.09 17.22
C GLU A 464 7.23 30.04 15.77
N ARG A 465 8.17 30.20 14.84
CA ARG A 465 7.94 30.01 13.41
C ARG A 465 8.61 28.73 12.99
N ARG A 466 7.86 27.82 12.37
CA ARG A 466 8.38 26.53 11.87
C ARG A 466 8.78 26.62 10.40
N ASP A 467 9.22 27.81 9.96
CA ASP A 467 9.47 28.14 8.57
C ASP A 467 10.68 27.42 7.98
N GLY A 468 11.60 26.94 8.82
CA GLY A 468 12.75 26.11 8.43
C GLY A 468 12.51 24.60 8.49
N SER A 469 11.33 24.15 8.94
CA SER A 469 10.98 22.72 9.07
C SER A 469 9.65 22.41 8.39
N TYR A 470 8.57 22.17 9.14
CA TYR A 470 7.26 21.83 8.56
C TYR A 470 6.76 22.91 7.60
N GLY A 471 6.88 24.20 7.95
CA GLY A 471 6.50 25.29 7.05
C GLY A 471 7.28 25.26 5.73
N LYS A 472 8.58 24.90 5.79
CA LYS A 472 9.40 24.67 4.59
C LYS A 472 8.86 23.50 3.77
N TRP A 473 8.65 22.34 4.39
CA TRP A 473 8.22 21.13 3.69
C TRP A 473 6.84 21.26 3.06
N TYR A 474 5.91 21.95 3.73
CA TYR A 474 4.62 22.31 3.15
C TYR A 474 4.81 23.12 1.85
N ARG A 475 5.63 24.18 1.88
CA ARG A 475 5.88 25.02 0.70
C ARG A 475 6.57 24.27 -0.44
N GLU A 476 7.52 23.39 -0.13
CA GLU A 476 8.18 22.55 -1.14
C GLU A 476 7.17 21.60 -1.81
N VAL A 477 6.28 20.96 -1.05
CA VAL A 477 5.21 20.14 -1.63
C VAL A 477 4.24 20.98 -2.47
N VAL A 478 3.96 22.22 -2.07
CA VAL A 478 3.12 23.16 -2.83
C VAL A 478 3.76 23.54 -4.14
N GLU A 479 5.06 23.83 -4.13
CA GLU A 479 5.84 24.11 -5.34
C GLU A 479 5.84 22.91 -6.30
N GLU A 480 6.01 21.69 -5.79
CA GLU A 480 6.02 20.46 -6.60
C GLU A 480 4.64 20.09 -7.17
N THR A 481 3.56 20.35 -6.43
CA THR A 481 2.23 19.81 -6.77
C THR A 481 1.24 20.85 -7.27
N GLY A 482 1.49 22.15 -7.05
CA GLY A 482 0.56 23.24 -7.31
C GLY A 482 -0.73 23.17 -6.47
N VAL A 483 -0.74 22.44 -5.35
CA VAL A 483 -1.89 22.38 -4.44
C VAL A 483 -2.09 23.73 -3.73
N GLU A 484 -3.34 24.09 -3.44
CA GLU A 484 -3.61 25.28 -2.62
C GLU A 484 -3.03 25.11 -1.21
N PHE A 485 -2.47 26.19 -0.64
CA PHE A 485 -1.90 26.21 0.69
C PHE A 485 -2.44 27.35 1.55
N VAL A 486 -3.01 27.00 2.69
CA VAL A 486 -3.34 27.96 3.75
C VAL A 486 -2.27 27.88 4.84
N ASP A 487 -1.45 28.93 4.95
CA ASP A 487 -0.42 29.02 5.99
C ASP A 487 -1.03 29.40 7.36
N LEU A 488 -1.87 28.52 7.89
CA LEU A 488 -2.56 28.67 9.16
C LEU A 488 -1.59 28.93 10.32
N HIS A 489 -0.40 28.31 10.31
CA HIS A 489 0.67 28.51 11.29
C HIS A 489 1.00 29.98 11.43
N ASN A 490 1.39 30.61 10.31
CA ASN A 490 1.86 31.99 10.31
C ASN A 490 0.72 32.99 10.52
N ILE A 491 -0.47 32.75 9.95
CA ILE A 491 -1.62 33.63 10.17
C ILE A 491 -2.02 33.67 11.66
N SER A 492 -2.03 32.50 12.32
CA SER A 492 -2.41 32.40 13.74
C SER A 492 -1.29 32.90 14.65
N ALA A 493 -0.03 32.67 14.28
CA ALA A 493 1.13 33.20 15.01
C ALA A 493 1.16 34.74 14.95
N ASP A 494 0.86 35.35 13.80
CA ASP A 494 0.76 36.81 13.67
C ASP A 494 -0.34 37.40 14.57
N PHE A 495 -1.47 36.71 14.67
CA PHE A 495 -2.56 37.11 15.56
C PHE A 495 -2.11 37.08 17.03
N LEU A 496 -1.47 35.99 17.45
CA LEU A 496 -0.97 35.83 18.82
C LEU A 496 0.13 36.83 19.13
N ASP A 497 1.09 37.03 18.23
CA ASP A 497 2.16 38.01 18.37
C ASP A 497 1.60 39.42 18.53
N LYS A 498 0.64 39.82 17.70
CA LYS A 498 -0.02 41.12 17.81
C LYS A 498 -0.66 41.34 19.18
N LYS A 499 -1.16 40.28 19.81
CA LYS A 499 -1.91 40.36 21.08
C LYS A 499 -1.01 40.28 22.32
N PHE A 500 0.06 39.48 22.26
CA PHE A 500 0.85 39.17 23.47
C PHE A 500 2.35 39.39 23.32
N ALA A 501 2.91 39.44 22.11
CA ALA A 501 4.35 39.60 21.96
C ALA A 501 4.82 40.96 22.48
N LYS A 502 6.04 40.97 23.03
CA LYS A 502 6.69 42.20 23.46
C LYS A 502 7.60 42.71 22.36
N LYS A 503 7.58 44.02 22.08
CA LYS A 503 8.46 44.65 21.07
C LYS A 503 9.95 44.44 21.39
N ARG A 504 10.32 44.49 22.68
CA ARG A 504 11.67 44.28 23.17
C ARG A 504 11.62 43.63 24.55
N LEU A 505 12.32 42.52 24.71
CA LEU A 505 12.55 41.90 26.01
C LEU A 505 13.64 42.65 26.78
N SER A 506 13.66 42.45 28.10
CA SER A 506 14.75 42.90 28.96
C SER A 506 16.12 42.41 28.46
N ALA A 507 17.15 43.26 28.56
CA ALA A 507 18.54 42.86 28.29
C ALA A 507 19.09 41.90 29.37
N ASP A 508 18.52 41.96 30.57
CA ASP A 508 18.76 40.99 31.64
C ASP A 508 18.07 39.65 31.30
N LYS A 509 18.87 38.58 31.25
CA LYS A 509 18.43 37.24 30.83
C LYS A 509 17.35 36.63 31.73
N GLU A 510 17.43 36.82 33.04
CA GLU A 510 16.45 36.24 33.98
C GLU A 510 15.14 37.02 33.95
N LYS A 511 15.21 38.35 33.79
CA LYS A 511 14.03 39.17 33.53
C LYS A 511 13.39 38.81 32.20
N ALA A 512 14.17 38.61 31.14
CA ALA A 512 13.66 38.20 29.82
C ALA A 512 12.95 36.84 29.88
N LYS A 513 13.49 35.86 30.62
CA LYS A 513 12.82 34.56 30.84
C LYS A 513 11.48 34.75 31.56
N THR A 514 11.44 35.56 32.60
CA THR A 514 10.21 35.88 33.34
C THR A 514 9.17 36.54 32.44
N GLU A 515 9.59 37.50 31.60
CA GLU A 515 8.72 38.16 30.63
C GLU A 515 8.13 37.16 29.62
N VAL A 516 8.94 36.25 29.09
CA VAL A 516 8.46 35.18 28.19
C VAL A 516 7.48 34.25 28.89
N ALA A 517 7.74 33.89 30.15
CA ALA A 517 6.82 33.05 30.94
C ALA A 517 5.45 33.73 31.13
N GLN A 518 5.44 35.03 31.43
CA GLN A 518 4.19 35.82 31.55
C GLN A 518 3.42 35.91 30.24
N ILE A 519 4.11 36.06 29.10
CA ILE A 519 3.48 36.03 27.77
C ILE A 519 2.81 34.67 27.55
N LYS A 520 3.54 33.58 27.79
CA LYS A 520 3.07 32.21 27.65
C LYS A 520 1.86 31.92 28.54
N GLU A 521 1.88 32.40 29.78
CA GLU A 521 0.78 32.25 30.73
C GLU A 521 -0.47 33.01 30.27
N LYS A 522 -0.33 34.28 29.87
CA LYS A 522 -1.47 35.10 29.39
C LYS A 522 -2.09 34.54 28.11
N ALA A 523 -1.27 34.13 27.14
CA ALA A 523 -1.76 33.46 25.94
C ALA A 523 -2.40 32.12 26.27
N GLY A 524 -1.76 31.36 27.17
CA GLY A 524 -2.21 30.06 27.64
C GLY A 524 -3.57 30.08 28.32
N ALA A 525 -3.82 31.10 29.15
CA ALA A 525 -5.08 31.26 29.88
C ALA A 525 -6.29 31.50 28.97
N VAL A 526 -6.06 31.98 27.73
CA VAL A 526 -7.15 32.39 26.82
C VAL A 526 -7.29 31.42 25.65
N TYR A 527 -6.19 31.06 25.00
CA TYR A 527 -6.21 30.38 23.69
C TYR A 527 -5.72 28.93 23.73
N PHE A 528 -5.07 28.49 24.80
CA PHE A 528 -4.60 27.12 24.95
C PHE A 528 -5.29 26.43 26.12
N LYS A 529 -5.22 25.10 26.17
CA LYS A 529 -5.82 24.33 27.25
C LYS A 529 -4.94 23.16 27.66
N LYS A 530 -4.64 23.09 28.96
CA LYS A 530 -3.86 22.05 29.67
C LYS A 530 -2.40 21.89 29.22
N ASP A 531 -2.07 22.15 27.97
CA ASP A 531 -0.71 22.05 27.44
C ASP A 531 -0.41 23.13 26.38
N HIS A 532 0.76 23.04 25.74
CA HIS A 532 1.23 24.01 24.77
C HIS A 532 0.76 23.75 23.32
N THR A 533 0.01 22.68 23.07
CA THR A 533 -0.41 22.28 21.71
C THR A 533 -1.92 22.46 21.51
N HIS A 534 -2.71 22.03 22.49
CA HIS A 534 -4.16 21.98 22.35
C HIS A 534 -4.79 23.33 22.69
N THR A 535 -5.69 23.78 21.82
CA THR A 535 -6.39 25.05 21.99
C THR A 535 -7.60 24.94 22.91
N SER A 536 -7.92 26.04 23.58
CA SER A 536 -9.25 26.24 24.18
C SER A 536 -10.31 26.39 23.06
N LYS A 537 -11.60 26.46 23.41
CA LYS A 537 -12.67 26.76 22.45
C LYS A 537 -12.41 28.06 21.69
N LEU A 538 -11.98 29.11 22.39
CA LEU A 538 -11.65 30.40 21.78
C LEU A 538 -10.39 30.33 20.91
N GLY A 539 -9.40 29.52 21.27
CA GLY A 539 -8.24 29.21 20.42
C GLY A 539 -8.63 28.49 19.13
N ALA A 540 -9.53 27.52 19.21
CA ALA A 540 -10.04 26.81 18.06
C ALA A 540 -10.82 27.75 17.12
N GLN A 541 -11.65 28.66 17.66
CA GLN A 541 -12.34 29.69 16.88
C GLN A 541 -11.37 30.66 16.21
N MET A 542 -10.33 31.10 16.92
CA MET A 542 -9.28 31.95 16.35
C MET A 542 -8.59 31.25 15.17
N ASN A 543 -8.21 29.99 15.31
CA ASN A 543 -7.62 29.21 14.22
C ASN A 543 -8.60 29.02 13.04
N ALA A 544 -9.89 28.81 13.29
CA ALA A 544 -10.90 28.73 12.22
C ALA A 544 -11.03 30.07 11.46
N GLN A 545 -10.95 31.20 12.16
CA GLN A 545 -10.92 32.54 11.54
C GLN A 545 -9.63 32.77 10.74
N SER A 546 -8.48 32.34 11.26
CA SER A 546 -7.20 32.38 10.55
C SER A 546 -7.24 31.55 9.27
N PHE A 547 -7.86 30.37 9.31
CA PHE A 547 -8.09 29.53 8.13
C PHE A 547 -8.97 30.25 7.09
N ALA A 548 -10.11 30.79 7.51
CA ALA A 548 -10.99 31.56 6.63
C ALA A 548 -10.30 32.80 6.02
N LYS A 549 -9.45 33.49 6.80
CA LYS A 549 -8.61 34.60 6.30
C LYS A 549 -7.64 34.13 5.23
N GLY A 550 -7.00 32.97 5.43
CA GLY A 550 -6.12 32.35 4.44
C GLY A 550 -6.84 32.02 3.14
N LEU A 551 -8.00 31.35 3.22
CA LEU A 551 -8.82 31.05 2.04
C LEU A 551 -9.21 32.31 1.26
N LYS A 552 -9.61 33.39 1.96
CA LYS A 552 -9.93 34.68 1.33
C LYS A 552 -8.71 35.30 0.64
N ALA A 553 -7.55 35.28 1.29
CA ALA A 553 -6.30 35.81 0.73
C ALA A 553 -5.88 35.05 -0.54
N ASN A 554 -6.06 33.73 -0.53
CA ASN A 554 -5.76 32.86 -1.67
C ASN A 554 -6.77 32.98 -2.82
N LYS A 555 -7.90 33.67 -2.60
CA LYS A 555 -9.07 33.63 -3.51
C LYS A 555 -9.54 32.19 -3.77
N SER A 556 -9.49 31.36 -2.73
CA SER A 556 -9.86 29.95 -2.79
C SER A 556 -11.27 29.74 -3.33
N GLU A 557 -11.48 28.66 -4.07
CA GLU A 557 -12.82 28.19 -4.41
C GLU A 557 -13.65 27.88 -3.15
N LEU A 558 -13.00 27.37 -2.10
CA LEU A 558 -13.65 27.09 -0.82
C LEU A 558 -14.08 28.37 -0.09
N ALA A 559 -13.47 29.53 -0.37
CA ALA A 559 -13.86 30.80 0.26
C ALA A 559 -15.27 31.27 -0.14
N LYS A 560 -15.83 30.77 -1.26
CA LYS A 560 -17.21 31.07 -1.70
C LYS A 560 -18.27 30.57 -0.71
N TYR A 561 -17.91 29.61 0.14
CA TYR A 561 -18.78 28.99 1.13
C TYR A 561 -18.63 29.59 2.53
N LEU A 562 -17.79 30.62 2.70
CA LEU A 562 -17.67 31.33 3.97
C LEU A 562 -18.89 32.21 4.23
N LYS A 563 -19.18 32.45 5.52
CA LYS A 563 -20.15 33.48 5.93
C LYS A 563 -19.67 34.85 5.44
N LYS A 564 -20.64 35.70 5.05
CA LYS A 564 -20.38 37.06 4.60
C LYS A 564 -19.79 37.92 5.71
#